data_AF-U2P8Z5-F1
#
_entry.id   AF-U2P8Z5-F1
#
_cell.length_a   1.000
_cell.length_b   1.000
_cell.length_c   1.000
_cell.angle_alpha   90.00
_cell.angle_beta   90.00
_cell.angle_gamma   90.00
#
_symmetry.space_group_name_H-M   'P 1'
#
loop_
_entity.id
_entity.type
_entity.pdbx_description
1 polymer ?
#
loop_
_entity_poly.entity_id
_entity_poly.type
_entity_poly.pdbx_seq_one_letter_code
_entity_poly.pdbx_strand_id
1 'polypeptide(L)'
;MSINFESNYLLPSISDQLCAYQKDRVSLMIRDFIETNRQMNQFHFEYCPKCGQFHPVLVKAGKTKAGKQMLKCTSCHKQFVAPYKH
;
A
#
# COMPACT_ATOMS: atom_id res chain seq x y z
N MET A 1 13.29 24.01 3.72
CA MET A 1 14.38 23.04 3.89
C MET A 1 14.08 21.84 3.01
N SER A 2 14.75 21.75 1.86
CA SER A 2 14.56 20.66 0.91
C SER A 2 15.35 19.47 1.41
N ILE A 3 14.67 18.51 2.04
CA ILE A 3 15.31 17.28 2.52
C ILE A 3 15.59 16.42 1.29
N ASN A 4 16.78 16.57 0.71
CA ASN A 4 17.31 15.65 -0.29
C ASN A 4 17.74 14.37 0.42
N PHE A 5 16.76 13.53 0.77
CA PHE A 5 17.02 12.15 1.16
C PHE A 5 17.21 11.36 -0.14
N GLU A 6 18.45 11.21 -0.58
CA GLU A 6 18.84 10.20 -1.59
C GLU A 6 18.57 8.81 -1.01
N SER A 7 17.30 8.43 -1.03
CA SER A 7 16.87 7.10 -0.68
C SER A 7 17.15 6.25 -1.91
N ASN A 8 18.35 5.66 -1.97
CA ASN A 8 18.68 4.68 -3.00
C ASN A 8 17.86 3.41 -2.74
N TYR A 9 16.60 3.43 -3.18
CA TYR A 9 15.70 2.28 -3.12
C TYR A 9 16.10 1.16 -4.09
N LEU A 10 16.99 1.46 -5.02
CA LEU A 10 17.45 0.54 -6.05
C LEU A 10 18.90 0.15 -5.79
N LEU A 11 19.23 -1.10 -6.12
CA LEU A 11 20.62 -1.55 -6.12
C LEU A 11 21.44 -0.72 -7.12
N PRO A 12 22.72 -0.41 -6.84
CA PRO A 12 23.57 0.39 -7.71
C PRO A 12 23.59 -0.14 -9.16
N SER A 13 23.70 -1.46 -9.33
CA SER A 13 23.70 -2.12 -10.64
C SER A 13 22.44 -1.91 -11.48
N ILE A 14 21.29 -1.67 -10.83
CA ILE A 14 20.02 -1.36 -11.48
C ILE A 14 19.89 0.15 -11.69
N SER A 15 20.30 0.94 -10.69
CA SER A 15 20.32 2.40 -10.78
C SER A 15 21.18 2.87 -11.95
N ASP A 16 22.34 2.28 -12.19
CA ASP A 16 23.24 2.67 -13.28
C ASP A 16 22.68 2.41 -14.68
N GLN A 17 21.69 1.53 -14.80
CA GLN A 17 20.99 1.25 -16.06
C GLN A 17 19.80 2.20 -16.32
N LEU A 18 19.44 3.04 -15.34
CA LEU A 18 18.31 3.95 -15.41
C LEU A 18 18.78 5.39 -15.62
N CYS A 19 18.09 6.15 -16.47
CA CYS A 19 18.33 7.57 -16.60
C CYS A 19 17.77 8.33 -15.37
N ALA A 20 18.24 9.56 -15.13
CA ALA A 20 17.85 10.35 -13.96
C ALA A 20 16.33 10.46 -13.77
N TYR A 21 15.59 10.71 -14.86
CA TYR A 21 14.12 10.77 -14.83
C TYR A 21 13.48 9.45 -14.39
N GLN A 22 14.00 8.31 -14.84
CA GLN A 22 13.47 6.99 -14.45
C GLN A 22 13.74 6.72 -12.97
N LYS A 23 14.92 7.09 -12.45
CA LYS A 23 15.25 6.97 -11.02
C LYS A 23 14.29 7.77 -10.15
N ASP A 24 13.99 9.00 -10.55
CA ASP A 24 13.04 9.86 -9.84
C ASP A 24 11.63 9.28 -9.85
N ARG A 25 11.15 8.83 -11.02
CA ARG A 25 9.83 8.19 -11.15
C ARG A 25 9.68 6.95 -10.28
N VAL A 26 10.67 6.06 -10.30
CA VAL A 26 10.66 4.83 -9.49
C VAL A 26 10.73 5.18 -8.00
N SER A 27 11.56 6.14 -7.62
CA SER A 27 11.65 6.60 -6.22
C SER A 27 10.34 7.18 -5.71
N LEU A 28 9.64 7.96 -6.54
CA LEU A 28 8.30 8.47 -6.23
C LEU A 28 7.29 7.33 -6.05
N MET A 29 7.25 6.36 -6.97
CA MET A 29 6.36 5.21 -6.86
C MET A 29 6.62 4.41 -5.57
N ILE A 30 7.88 4.17 -5.23
CA ILE A 30 8.25 3.44 -4.01
C ILE A 30 7.80 4.21 -2.78
N ARG A 31 7.99 5.54 -2.74
CA ARG A 31 7.48 6.39 -1.66
C ARG A 31 5.95 6.31 -1.55
N ASP A 32 5.24 6.39 -2.67
CA ASP A 32 3.76 6.29 -2.69
C ASP A 32 3.27 4.94 -2.17
N PHE A 33 3.97 3.85 -2.49
CA PHE A 33 3.67 2.52 -1.93
C PHE A 33 3.97 2.45 -0.44
N ILE A 34 5.10 2.99 0.03
CA ILE A 34 5.45 3.02 1.46
C ILE A 34 4.41 3.82 2.24
N GLU A 35 4.04 5.00 1.76
CA GLU A 35 3.05 5.86 2.40
C GLU A 35 1.66 5.20 2.39
N THR A 36 1.29 4.56 1.28
CA THR A 36 0.08 3.72 1.20
C THR A 36 0.11 2.62 2.27
N ASN A 37 1.24 1.92 2.43
CA ASN A 37 1.37 0.87 3.43
C ASN A 37 1.29 1.42 4.86
N ARG A 38 1.89 2.59 5.13
CA ARG A 38 1.79 3.27 6.43
C ARG A 38 0.35 3.64 6.77
N GLN A 39 -0.39 4.18 5.81
CA GLN A 39 -1.82 4.48 5.99
C GLN A 39 -2.63 3.20 6.18
N MET A 40 -2.28 2.12 5.49
CA MET A 40 -2.91 0.80 5.68
C MET A 40 -2.62 0.20 7.06
N ASN A 41 -1.43 0.42 7.63
CA ASN A 41 -1.11 -0.02 9.00
C ASN A 41 -1.97 0.69 10.06
N GLN A 42 -2.59 1.84 9.75
CA GLN A 42 -3.61 2.43 10.65
C GLN A 42 -4.95 1.68 10.58
N PHE A 43 -5.21 0.93 9.51
CA PHE A 43 -6.39 0.07 9.34
C PHE A 43 -6.02 -1.39 9.61
N HIS A 44 -5.62 -1.68 10.85
CA HIS A 44 -5.30 -3.04 11.26
C HIS A 44 -6.59 -3.86 11.42
N PHE A 45 -6.82 -4.79 10.50
CA PHE A 45 -7.74 -5.90 10.71
C PHE A 45 -6.89 -7.15 10.79
N GLU A 46 -6.56 -7.60 12.01
CA GLU A 46 -5.83 -8.85 12.20
C GLU A 46 -6.57 -10.01 11.55
N TYR A 47 -7.91 -10.00 11.57
CA TYR A 47 -8.75 -11.06 11.04
C TYR A 47 -9.76 -10.54 10.02
N CYS A 48 -9.99 -11.32 8.95
CA CYS A 48 -11.07 -11.04 8.03
C CYS A 48 -12.42 -11.15 8.74
N PRO A 49 -13.28 -10.11 8.73
CA PRO A 49 -14.59 -10.14 9.38
C PRO A 49 -15.59 -11.13 8.74
N LYS A 50 -15.24 -11.76 7.61
CA LYS A 50 -16.10 -12.70 6.89
C LYS A 50 -15.69 -14.16 7.02
N CYS A 51 -14.40 -14.44 7.18
CA CYS A 51 -13.89 -15.81 7.25
C CYS A 51 -12.97 -16.08 8.43
N GLY A 52 -12.64 -15.06 9.25
CA GLY A 52 -11.80 -15.22 10.44
C GLY A 52 -10.32 -15.52 10.13
N GLN A 53 -9.89 -15.44 8.87
CA GLN A 53 -8.50 -15.68 8.50
C GLN A 53 -7.62 -14.50 8.91
N PHE A 54 -6.42 -14.78 9.44
CA PHE A 54 -5.43 -13.75 9.73
C PHE A 54 -4.84 -13.15 8.45
N HIS A 55 -4.88 -11.82 8.30
CA HIS A 55 -4.31 -11.11 7.15
C HIS A 55 -3.45 -9.93 7.61
N PRO A 56 -2.10 -10.04 7.54
CA PRO A 56 -1.22 -8.94 7.95
C PRO A 56 -1.31 -7.73 7.00
N VAL A 57 -1.74 -7.92 5.75
CA VAL A 57 -1.93 -6.84 4.77
C VAL A 57 -3.15 -7.15 3.89
N LEU A 58 -4.11 -6.22 3.80
CA LEU A 58 -5.30 -6.36 2.96
C LEU A 58 -5.13 -5.68 1.60
N VAL A 59 -5.73 -6.26 0.55
CA VAL A 59 -5.69 -5.73 -0.83
C VAL A 59 -6.83 -4.73 -1.05
N LYS A 60 -6.50 -3.53 -1.56
CA LYS A 60 -7.50 -2.49 -1.91
C LYS A 60 -8.41 -3.00 -3.03
N ALA A 61 -9.72 -2.88 -2.84
CA ALA A 61 -10.75 -3.33 -3.79
C ALA A 61 -11.52 -2.17 -4.44
N GLY A 62 -10.96 -0.95 -4.39
CA GLY A 62 -11.63 0.28 -4.84
C GLY A 62 -12.35 1.03 -3.71
N LYS A 63 -13.27 1.92 -4.07
CA LYS A 63 -14.08 2.71 -3.13
C LYS A 63 -15.56 2.44 -3.35
N THR A 64 -16.36 2.49 -2.28
CA THR A 64 -17.82 2.45 -2.38
C THR A 64 -18.36 3.74 -3.02
N LYS A 65 -19.64 3.74 -3.43
CA LYS A 65 -20.34 4.95 -3.91
C LYS A 65 -20.32 6.11 -2.91
N ALA A 66 -20.18 5.81 -1.61
CA ALA A 66 -20.05 6.78 -0.53
C ALA A 66 -18.60 7.21 -0.25
N GLY A 67 -17.64 6.85 -1.11
CA GLY A 67 -16.22 7.20 -0.99
C GLY A 67 -15.42 6.37 0.02
N LYS A 68 -16.06 5.46 0.78
CA LYS A 68 -15.36 4.60 1.76
C LYS A 68 -14.50 3.54 1.06
N GLN A 69 -13.30 3.30 1.58
CA GLN A 69 -12.36 2.31 1.02
C GLN A 69 -12.94 0.89 1.15
N MET A 70 -12.96 0.15 0.04
CA MET A 70 -13.27 -1.28 0.04
C MET A 70 -11.97 -2.08 0.12
N LEU A 71 -11.97 -3.12 0.93
CA LEU A 71 -10.90 -4.07 1.10
C LEU A 71 -11.39 -5.45 0.64
N LYS A 72 -10.51 -6.22 -0.01
CA LYS A 72 -10.80 -7.59 -0.43
C LYS A 72 -9.91 -8.56 0.34
N CYS A 73 -10.53 -9.57 0.93
CA CYS A 73 -9.83 -10.68 1.54
C CYS A 73 -9.15 -11.53 0.45
N THR A 74 -7.88 -11.89 0.64
CA THR A 74 -7.16 -12.75 -0.31
C THR A 74 -7.55 -14.22 -0.20
N SER A 75 -8.02 -14.68 0.96
CA SER A 75 -8.40 -16.08 1.17
C SER A 75 -9.83 -16.40 0.72
N CYS A 76 -10.82 -15.57 1.09
CA CYS A 76 -12.22 -15.81 0.72
C CYS A 76 -12.71 -14.96 -0.45
N HIS A 77 -11.87 -14.05 -0.96
CA HIS A 77 -12.19 -13.11 -2.05
C HIS A 77 -13.39 -12.19 -1.82
N LYS A 78 -13.99 -12.21 -0.61
CA LYS A 78 -15.09 -11.33 -0.22
C LYS A 78 -14.58 -9.92 0.02
N GLN A 79 -15.40 -8.94 -0.36
CA GLN A 79 -15.13 -7.53 -0.19
C GLN A 79 -15.87 -6.97 1.02
N PHE A 80 -15.25 -6.02 1.72
CA PHE A 80 -15.84 -5.33 2.87
C PHE A 80 -15.35 -3.88 2.92
N VAL A 81 -16.05 -3.02 3.66
CA VAL A 81 -15.79 -1.58 3.70
C VAL A 81 -15.00 -1.24 4.97
N ALA A 82 -13.89 -0.52 4.84
CA ALA A 82 -13.24 0.11 5.98
C ALA A 82 -14.04 1.37 6.39
N PRO A 83 -14.30 1.65 7.69
CA PRO A 83 -13.82 1.00 8.91
C PRO A 83 -14.91 0.15 9.59
N TYR A 84 -14.69 -1.15 9.73
CA TYR A 84 -15.42 -1.97 10.70
C TYR A 84 -14.91 -1.59 12.10
N LYS A 85 -15.50 -0.57 12.73
CA LYS A 85 -15.44 -0.44 14.19
C LYS A 85 -16.37 -1.52 14.75
N HIS A 86 -15.86 -2.36 15.64
CA HIS A 86 -16.75 -2.99 16.63
C HIS A 86 -17.26 -1.91 17.58
#